data_AF-A0A3D4M5R9-F1
#
_entry.id   AF-A0A3D4M5R9-F1
#
_cell.length_a   1.000
_cell.length_b   1.000
_cell.length_c   1.000
_cell.angle_alpha   90.00
_cell.angle_beta   90.00
_cell.angle_gamma   90.00
#
_symmetry.space_group_name_H-M   'P 1'
#
loop_
_entity.id
_entity.type
_entity.pdbx_description
1 polymer ?
#
loop_
_entity_poly.entity_id
_entity_poly.type
_entity_poly.pdbx_seq_one_letter_code
_entity_poly.pdbx_strand_id
1 'polypeptide(L)'
;MYTGCKDDKGFDVTSENLHLELDLKQFFQYYKVRNAEYLAKRIGMNPNVLFQYVRGKKQPSKKQTDKIIQGIQTIGRELSSINLV
;
A
#
# COMPACT_ATOMS: atom_id res chain seq x y z
N MET A 1 36.35 -13.56 -0.44
CA MET A 1 35.88 -12.16 -0.46
C MET A 1 34.42 -12.21 -0.86
N TYR A 2 33.50 -11.69 -0.04
CA TYR A 2 32.08 -11.68 -0.38
C TYR A 2 31.83 -10.57 -1.41
N THR A 3 31.47 -10.95 -2.63
CA THR A 3 31.04 -10.01 -3.66
C THR A 3 29.67 -9.46 -3.25
N GLY A 4 29.56 -8.14 -3.06
CA GLY A 4 28.28 -7.48 -2.76
C GLY A 4 27.23 -7.75 -3.83
N CYS A 5 25.94 -7.69 -3.46
CA CYS A 5 24.84 -7.79 -4.41
C CYS A 5 24.85 -6.53 -5.28
N LYS A 6 25.01 -6.69 -6.59
CA LYS A 6 25.03 -5.57 -7.55
C LYS A 6 23.73 -5.55 -8.35
N ASP A 7 23.25 -4.36 -8.69
CA ASP A 7 22.13 -4.21 -9.64
C ASP A 7 22.58 -4.39 -11.10
N ASP A 8 21.63 -4.39 -12.03
CA ASP A 8 21.86 -4.56 -13.48
C ASP A 8 22.74 -3.44 -14.09
N LYS A 9 23.00 -2.38 -13.32
CA LYS A 9 23.84 -1.23 -13.68
C LYS A 9 25.20 -1.23 -12.97
N GLY A 10 25.47 -2.24 -12.13
CA GLY A 10 26.74 -2.42 -11.42
C GLY A 10 26.88 -1.63 -10.12
N PHE A 11 25.82 -1.01 -9.61
CA PHE A 11 25.82 -0.34 -8.30
C PHE A 11 25.75 -1.37 -7.17
N ASP A 12 26.53 -1.15 -6.11
CA ASP A 12 26.47 -1.96 -4.91
C ASP A 12 25.14 -1.68 -4.18
N VAL A 13 24.31 -2.71 -4.04
CA VAL A 13 23.06 -2.66 -3.27
C VAL A 13 23.41 -2.74 -1.79
N THR A 14 23.13 -1.65 -1.08
CA THR A 14 23.31 -1.52 0.37
C THR A 14 21.93 -1.40 1.03
N SER A 15 21.84 -1.66 2.34
CA SER A 15 20.58 -1.45 3.07
C SER A 15 20.09 0.00 3.00
N GLU A 16 20.99 0.96 2.77
CA GLU A 16 20.71 2.40 2.70
C GLU A 16 20.12 2.83 1.35
N ASN A 17 20.40 2.12 0.26
CA ASN A 17 19.91 2.44 -1.09
C ASN A 17 18.77 1.52 -1.55
N LEU A 18 18.36 0.57 -0.72
CA LEU A 18 17.26 -0.33 -1.00
C LEU A 18 15.91 0.38 -0.75
N HIS A 19 15.28 0.82 -1.84
CA HIS A 19 13.92 1.33 -1.80
C HIS A 19 12.90 0.23 -2.14
N LEU A 20 12.08 -0.14 -1.16
CA LEU A 20 10.97 -1.07 -1.36
C LEU A 20 9.70 -0.30 -1.72
N GLU A 21 9.22 -0.49 -2.94
CA GLU A 21 7.91 0.00 -3.35
C GLU A 21 6.87 -1.10 -3.19
N LEU A 22 5.89 -0.88 -2.31
CA LEU A 22 4.73 -1.75 -2.16
C LEU A 22 3.59 -1.24 -3.02
N ASP A 23 3.11 -2.08 -3.94
CA ASP A 23 1.88 -1.77 -4.66
C ASP A 23 0.63 -2.02 -3.77
N LEU A 24 -0.52 -1.50 -4.19
CA LEU A 24 -1.76 -1.69 -3.42
C LEU A 24 -2.18 -3.15 -3.31
N LYS A 25 -1.94 -3.98 -4.33
CA LYS A 25 -2.31 -5.39 -4.29
C LYS A 25 -1.50 -6.10 -3.19
N GLN A 26 -0.19 -5.89 -3.17
CA GLN A 26 0.73 -6.40 -2.16
C GLN A 26 0.35 -5.91 -0.76
N PHE A 27 0.04 -4.62 -0.60
CA PHE A 27 -0.41 -4.06 0.68
C PHE A 27 -1.66 -4.79 1.21
N PHE A 28 -2.71 -4.90 0.39
CA PHE A 28 -3.97 -5.52 0.81
C PHE A 28 -3.82 -7.03 1.06
N GLN A 29 -2.95 -7.70 0.32
CA GLN A 29 -2.61 -9.11 0.54
C GLN A 29 -1.85 -9.31 1.85
N TYR A 30 -0.81 -8.50 2.10
CA TYR A 30 0.05 -8.61 3.28
C TYR A 30 -0.74 -8.36 4.57
N TYR A 31 -1.50 -7.27 4.64
CA TYR A 31 -2.30 -6.92 5.81
C TYR A 31 -3.66 -7.62 5.87
N LYS A 32 -3.97 -8.51 4.91
CA LYS A 32 -5.24 -9.25 4.81
C LYS A 32 -6.46 -8.35 5.00
N VAL A 33 -6.47 -7.20 4.34
CA VAL A 33 -7.52 -6.18 4.51
C VAL A 33 -8.84 -6.70 3.92
N ARG A 34 -9.69 -7.29 4.78
CA ARG A 34 -10.98 -7.89 4.37
C ARG A 34 -12.07 -6.88 4.06
N ASN A 35 -12.03 -5.68 4.67
CA ASN A 35 -13.11 -4.69 4.57
C ASN A 35 -12.80 -3.54 3.58
N ALA A 36 -12.25 -3.88 2.42
CA ALA A 36 -11.92 -2.90 1.38
C ALA A 36 -13.15 -2.10 0.91
N GLU A 37 -14.34 -2.70 0.93
CA GLU A 37 -15.58 -2.03 0.58
C GLU A 37 -15.89 -0.84 1.49
N TYR A 38 -15.72 -1.01 2.80
CA TYR A 38 -15.94 0.07 3.76
C TYR A 38 -14.91 1.19 3.58
N LEU A 39 -13.64 0.84 3.35
CA LEU A 39 -12.61 1.83 3.01
C LEU A 39 -13.01 2.64 1.77
N ALA A 40 -13.45 1.99 0.70
CA ALA A 40 -13.90 2.66 -0.52
C ALA A 40 -15.03 3.66 -0.23
N LYS A 41 -16.08 3.22 0.48
CA LYS A 41 -17.19 4.09 0.89
C LYS A 41 -16.71 5.28 1.70
N ARG A 42 -15.86 5.04 2.69
CA ARG A 42 -15.33 6.07 3.59
C ARG A 42 -14.50 7.14 2.89
N ILE A 43 -13.67 6.73 1.93
CA ILE A 43 -12.88 7.69 1.13
C ILE A 43 -13.70 8.29 -0.03
N GLY A 44 -14.97 7.93 -0.23
CA GLY A 44 -15.75 8.39 -1.39
C GLY A 44 -15.16 7.89 -2.71
N MET A 45 -14.76 6.62 -2.75
CA MET A 45 -14.35 5.89 -3.96
C MET A 45 -15.39 4.83 -4.29
N ASN A 46 -15.62 4.59 -5.58
CA ASN A 46 -16.47 3.48 -5.99
C ASN A 46 -15.83 2.13 -5.56
N PRO A 47 -16.54 1.28 -4.78
CA PRO A 47 -15.99 0.00 -4.32
C PRO A 47 -15.48 -0.90 -5.45
N ASN A 48 -16.17 -0.95 -6.60
CA ASN A 48 -15.76 -1.75 -7.74
C ASN A 48 -14.40 -1.31 -8.29
N VAL A 49 -14.13 0.00 -8.29
CA VAL A 49 -12.84 0.56 -8.73
C VAL A 49 -11.73 0.16 -7.75
N LEU A 50 -11.96 0.28 -6.44
CA LEU A 50 -10.98 -0.15 -5.44
C LEU A 50 -10.71 -1.66 -5.55
N PHE A 51 -11.74 -2.49 -5.73
CA PHE A 51 -11.57 -3.93 -5.93
C PHE A 51 -10.74 -4.27 -7.17
N GLN A 52 -10.84 -3.49 -8.25
CA GLN A 52 -9.97 -3.66 -9.41
C GLN A 52 -8.49 -3.39 -9.06
N TYR A 53 -8.21 -2.40 -8.22
CA TYR A 53 -6.85 -2.11 -7.74
C TYR A 53 -6.33 -3.20 -6.81
N VAL A 54 -7.13 -3.61 -5.81
CA VAL A 54 -6.77 -4.66 -4.85
C VAL A 54 -6.49 -6.00 -5.54
N ARG A 55 -7.20 -6.30 -6.63
CA ARG A 55 -6.96 -7.50 -7.45
C ARG A 55 -5.82 -7.34 -8.46
N GLY A 56 -5.26 -6.14 -8.62
CA GLY A 56 -4.24 -5.82 -9.63
C GLY A 56 -4.76 -5.83 -11.07
N LYS A 57 -6.08 -5.72 -11.28
CA LYS A 57 -6.69 -5.63 -12.62
C LYS A 57 -6.51 -4.26 -13.26
N LYS A 58 -6.31 -3.22 -12.45
CA LYS A 58 -6.11 -1.84 -12.87
C LYS A 58 -5.07 -1.20 -11.98
N GLN A 59 -4.26 -0.30 -12.54
CA GLN A 59 -3.34 0.51 -11.76
C GLN A 59 -3.97 1.88 -11.46
N PRO A 60 -4.00 2.32 -10.19
CA PRO A 60 -4.51 3.64 -9.85
C PRO A 60 -3.56 4.74 -10.32
N SER A 61 -4.13 5.91 -10.63
CA SER A 61 -3.32 7.12 -10.80
C SER A 61 -2.75 7.59 -9.46
N LYS A 62 -1.70 8.42 -9.48
CA LYS A 62 -1.11 9.01 -8.27
C LYS A 62 -2.15 9.64 -7.33
N LYS A 63 -3.09 10.42 -7.89
CA LYS A 63 -4.19 11.04 -7.12
C LYS A 63 -5.08 10.00 -6.41
N GLN A 64 -5.36 8.87 -7.05
CA GLN A 64 -6.15 7.80 -6.46
C GLN A 64 -5.35 7.05 -5.39
N THR A 65 -4.07 6.79 -5.63
CA THR A 65 -3.15 6.20 -4.64
C THR A 65 -3.05 7.07 -3.40
N ASP A 66 -2.78 8.37 -3.56
CA ASP A 66 -2.68 9.34 -2.47
C ASP A 66 -3.98 9.36 -1.63
N LYS A 67 -5.14 9.33 -2.31
CA LYS A 67 -6.46 9.27 -1.66
C LYS A 67 -6.66 7.99 -0.83
N ILE A 68 -6.23 6.84 -1.34
CA ILE A 68 -6.32 5.55 -0.64
C ILE A 68 -5.40 5.56 0.60
N ILE A 69 -4.15 6.02 0.44
CA ILE A 69 -3.16 6.10 1.52
C ILE A 69 -3.66 7.02 2.64
N GLN A 70 -4.15 8.22 2.31
CA GLN A 70 -4.70 9.15 3.30
C GLN A 70 -5.87 8.55 4.09
N GLY A 71 -6.75 7.80 3.41
CA GLY A 71 -7.86 7.09 4.05
C GLY A 71 -7.38 6.03 5.04
N ILE A 72 -6.43 5.19 4.63
CA ILE A 72 -5.84 4.16 5.48
C ILE A 72 -5.15 4.79 6.69
N GLN A 73 -4.35 5.85 6.49
CA GLN A 73 -3.67 6.55 7.59
C GLN A 73 -4.65 7.18 8.58
N THR A 74 -5.78 7.71 8.09
CA THR A 74 -6.82 8.28 8.94
C THR A 74 -7.47 7.21 9.81
N ILE A 75 -7.84 6.07 9.22
CA ILE A 75 -8.37 4.93 9.96
C ILE A 75 -7.34 4.42 10.96
N GLY A 76 -6.07 4.33 10.58
CA GLY A 76 -4.98 3.92 11.48
C GLY A 76 -4.85 4.81 12.71
N ARG A 77 -4.92 6.14 12.53
CA ARG A 77 -4.92 7.09 13.65
C ARG A 77 -6.12 6.90 14.57
N GLU A 78 -7.31 6.77 14.00
CA GLU A 78 -8.53 6.52 14.78
C GLU A 78 -8.40 5.25 15.60
N LEU A 79 -8.01 4.13 14.97
CA LEU A 79 -7.79 2.85 15.66
C LEU A 79 -6.73 2.97 16.77
N SER A 80 -5.65 3.71 16.53
CA SER A 80 -4.59 3.91 17.54
C SER A 80 -5.04 4.74 18.74
N SER A 81 -6.10 5.54 18.59
CA SER A 81 -6.66 6.38 19.66
C SER A 81 -7.74 5.69 20.48
N ILE A 82 -8.20 4.51 20.06
CA ILE A 82 -9.25 3.76 20.77
C ILE A 82 -8.68 3.09 22.01
N ASN A 83 -9.33 3.31 23.14
CA ASN A 83 -9.19 2.49 24.34
C ASN A 83 -10.46 1.65 24.50
N LEU A 84 -10.30 0.33 24.55
CA LEU A 84 -11.41 -0.60 24.78
C LEU A 84 -11.57 -0.82 26.30
N VAL A 85 -12.83 -1.00 26.73
CA VAL A 85 -13.21 -1.29 28.12
C VAL A 85 -13.28 -2.79 28.33
#